data_AF-A0A804QPU0-F1
#
_entry.id   AF-A0A804QPU0-F1
#
_cell.length_a   1.000
_cell.length_b   1.000
_cell.length_c   1.000
_cell.angle_alpha   90.00
_cell.angle_beta   90.00
_cell.angle_gamma   90.00
#
_symmetry.space_group_name_H-M   'P 1'
#
loop_
_entity.id
_entity.type
_entity.pdbx_description
1 polymer ?
#
loop_
_entity_poly.entity_id
_entity_poly.type
_entity_poly.pdbx_seq_one_letter_code
_entity_poly.pdbx_strand_id
1 'polypeptide(L)'
;MIVPHVVNFGLLFGAITSWGLLYPFLQSKRGQWYHTDSRTSLSGMNGYKIFIAVTMIITEGMFNFIKLLTVSSIDLYKKRQQNDSGKIKYMLTSPSLSYDDRRRLDVFLGQRIPLHVPVAGYIGCAIVCSVVIPWIFQHIKLYHMALLFTILPVFTFCNTYGTGLTDWSVAQSYGRFIQFVIAAWVAVPGAVIASLAACGVSVAALNVSSQAMQDLKTGYMTSTSPRAVVAGHIYGVLIGSVIIPSIFLAFEANAKSTAPIGSKDSEYSCPSAAVYRAIGLLGKRGVKELPDHCITLCLVTFFMTLAIETIRLVSQRRNWKLHSFIPCMIAIALPFLAGPYFTIDMCLGSVLLIIWNKRNRPHAELLSSAVAAGLICGDGLWVLPSSVLSIFNVHPPICMKFLSSGKQVDIADSFLNTLGPHGRT
;
A
#
# COMPACT_ATOMS: atom_id res chain seq x y z
N MET A 1 5.89 -9.90 -17.15
CA MET A 1 5.03 -10.71 -16.26
C MET A 1 3.99 -9.79 -15.64
N ILE A 2 2.70 -10.03 -15.89
CA ILE A 2 1.61 -9.08 -15.61
C ILE A 2 0.77 -9.60 -14.45
N VAL A 3 0.33 -8.71 -13.55
CA VAL A 3 -0.59 -9.00 -12.44
C VAL A 3 -1.74 -9.90 -12.92
N PRO A 4 -2.13 -10.96 -12.19
CA PRO A 4 -3.16 -11.89 -12.66
C PRO A 4 -4.45 -11.14 -13.02
N HIS A 5 -5.12 -11.54 -14.10
CA HIS A 5 -6.36 -10.89 -14.55
C HIS A 5 -7.43 -10.82 -13.44
N VAL A 6 -7.52 -11.85 -12.60
CA VAL A 6 -8.44 -11.90 -11.45
C VAL A 6 -8.20 -10.74 -10.47
N VAL A 7 -6.93 -10.35 -10.27
CA VAL A 7 -6.57 -9.23 -9.40
C VAL A 7 -7.00 -7.91 -10.05
N ASN A 8 -6.80 -7.73 -11.36
CA ASN A 8 -7.20 -6.52 -12.06
C ASN A 8 -8.72 -6.35 -12.14
N PHE A 9 -9.46 -7.44 -12.33
CA PHE A 9 -10.93 -7.41 -12.20
C PHE A 9 -11.38 -7.15 -10.76
N GLY A 10 -10.66 -7.68 -9.77
CA GLY A 10 -10.88 -7.36 -8.35
C GLY A 10 -10.68 -5.88 -8.04
N LEU A 11 -9.64 -5.26 -8.62
CA LEU A 11 -9.39 -3.81 -8.54
C LEU A 11 -10.53 -3.01 -9.16
N LEU A 12 -11.00 -3.40 -10.35
CA LEU A 12 -12.13 -2.74 -11.00
C LEU A 12 -13.42 -2.87 -10.17
N PHE A 13 -13.70 -4.06 -9.64
CA PHE A 13 -14.84 -4.28 -8.76
C PHE A 13 -14.74 -3.43 -7.48
N GLY A 14 -13.55 -3.33 -6.90
CA GLY A 14 -13.27 -2.44 -5.77
C GLY A 14 -13.49 -0.97 -6.12
N ALA A 15 -13.14 -0.52 -7.32
CA ALA A 15 -13.37 0.84 -7.77
C ALA A 15 -14.86 1.14 -7.95
N ILE A 16 -15.62 0.23 -8.57
CA ILE A 16 -17.08 0.37 -8.75
C ILE A 16 -17.78 0.40 -7.39
N THR A 17 -17.43 -0.51 -6.49
CA THR A 17 -18.06 -0.58 -5.15
C THR A 17 -17.71 0.63 -4.28
N SER A 18 -16.46 1.07 -4.26
CA SER A 18 -16.05 2.24 -3.48
C SER A 18 -16.54 3.55 -4.07
N TRP A 19 -16.13 3.88 -5.30
CA TRP A 19 -16.40 5.18 -5.91
C TRP A 19 -17.75 5.26 -6.59
N GLY A 20 -18.29 4.15 -7.09
CA GLY A 20 -19.60 4.11 -7.75
C GLY A 20 -20.78 3.97 -6.80
N LEU A 21 -20.63 3.26 -5.68
CA LEU A 21 -21.75 2.98 -4.75
C LEU A 21 -21.53 3.60 -3.37
N LEU A 22 -20.45 3.23 -2.69
CA LEU A 22 -20.25 3.58 -1.29
C LEU A 22 -20.02 5.08 -1.07
N TYR A 23 -19.20 5.72 -1.90
CA TYR A 23 -18.88 7.14 -1.74
C TYR A 23 -20.04 8.08 -2.09
N PRO A 24 -20.81 7.86 -3.18
CA PRO A 24 -22.05 8.60 -3.40
C PRO A 24 -23.06 8.40 -2.27
N PHE A 25 -23.17 7.18 -1.73
CA PHE A 25 -24.03 6.90 -0.58
C PHE A 25 -23.57 7.68 0.67
N LEU A 26 -22.28 7.67 1.00
CA LEU A 26 -21.74 8.44 2.12
C LEU A 26 -21.94 9.95 1.91
N GLN A 27 -21.77 10.45 0.68
CA GLN A 27 -22.04 11.86 0.35
C GLN A 27 -23.51 12.24 0.58
N SER A 28 -24.46 11.34 0.32
CA SER A 28 -25.88 11.57 0.61
C SER A 28 -26.18 11.70 2.11
N LYS A 29 -25.31 11.17 2.98
CA LYS A 29 -25.41 11.22 4.45
C LYS A 29 -24.61 12.36 5.09
N ARG A 30 -24.10 13.29 4.27
CA ARG A 30 -23.42 14.50 4.74
C ARG A 30 -24.33 15.32 5.65
N GLY A 31 -23.81 15.80 6.78
CA GLY A 31 -24.56 16.56 7.78
C GLY A 31 -25.35 15.72 8.78
N GLN A 32 -25.51 14.40 8.54
CA GLN A 32 -26.12 13.46 9.49
C GLN A 32 -25.08 12.55 10.14
N TRP A 33 -24.15 12.00 9.35
CA TRP A 33 -23.15 11.02 9.82
C TRP A 33 -21.74 11.62 9.98
N TYR A 34 -21.53 12.80 9.39
CA TYR A 34 -20.30 13.59 9.55
C TYR A 34 -20.58 15.05 9.18
N HIS A 35 -19.92 15.96 9.90
CA HIS A 35 -20.13 17.41 9.76
C HIS A 35 -18.93 18.15 9.11
N THR A 36 -17.78 17.49 8.95
CA THR A 36 -16.57 18.13 8.40
C THR A 36 -16.48 17.97 6.88
N ASP A 37 -16.32 19.08 6.17
CA ASP A 37 -16.18 19.14 4.70
C ASP A 37 -14.74 19.02 4.19
N SER A 38 -13.77 19.01 5.09
CA SER A 38 -12.36 18.86 4.72
C SER A 38 -12.12 17.49 4.09
N ARG A 39 -11.70 17.49 2.82
CA ARG A 39 -11.34 16.28 2.05
C ARG A 39 -10.18 15.49 2.68
N THR A 40 -9.38 16.14 3.52
CA THR A 40 -8.18 15.56 4.14
C THR A 40 -8.39 15.13 5.60
N SER A 41 -9.45 15.60 6.26
CA SER A 41 -9.72 15.25 7.66
C SER A 41 -10.32 13.84 7.78
N LEU A 42 -9.83 13.09 8.76
CA LEU A 42 -10.40 11.79 9.15
C LEU A 42 -11.75 11.90 9.86
N SER A 43 -12.13 13.09 10.35
CA SER A 43 -13.47 13.35 10.91
C SER A 43 -14.57 13.47 9.85
N GLY A 44 -14.21 13.46 8.57
CA GLY A 44 -15.13 13.52 7.44
C GLY A 44 -15.19 12.21 6.65
N MET A 45 -15.62 12.30 5.39
CA MET A 45 -15.74 11.16 4.48
C MET A 45 -14.46 10.31 4.39
N ASN A 46 -13.28 10.92 4.49
CA ASN A 46 -11.98 10.24 4.38
C ASN A 46 -11.74 9.23 5.51
N GLY A 47 -12.34 9.44 6.70
CA GLY A 47 -12.31 8.48 7.79
C GLY A 47 -12.87 7.12 7.37
N TYR A 48 -14.10 7.11 6.85
CA TYR A 48 -14.72 5.88 6.35
C TYR A 48 -13.88 5.17 5.28
N LYS A 49 -13.30 5.92 4.33
CA LYS A 49 -12.45 5.35 3.26
C LYS A 49 -11.29 4.57 3.82
N ILE A 50 -10.53 5.21 4.72
CA ILE A 50 -9.29 4.64 5.26
C ILE A 50 -9.61 3.47 6.19
N PHE A 51 -10.56 3.62 7.12
CA PHE A 51 -10.87 2.58 8.10
C PHE A 51 -11.51 1.34 7.47
N ILE A 52 -12.44 1.50 6.50
CA ILE A 52 -13.03 0.36 5.78
C ILE A 52 -11.96 -0.41 5.00
N ALA A 53 -11.13 0.31 4.25
CA ALA A 53 -10.09 -0.32 3.43
C ALA A 53 -9.03 -1.02 4.29
N VAL A 54 -8.54 -0.34 5.35
CA VAL A 54 -7.56 -0.94 6.27
C VAL A 54 -8.14 -2.17 6.95
N THR A 55 -9.42 -2.16 7.35
CA THR A 55 -10.06 -3.32 7.95
C THR A 55 -10.08 -4.51 6.99
N MET A 56 -10.43 -4.31 5.71
CA MET A 56 -10.39 -5.38 4.71
C MET A 56 -8.98 -5.96 4.55
N ILE A 57 -7.95 -5.10 4.45
CA ILE A 57 -6.57 -5.52 4.21
C ILE A 57 -5.99 -6.24 5.45
N ILE A 58 -6.21 -5.71 6.67
CA ILE A 58 -5.78 -6.37 7.92
C ILE A 58 -6.47 -7.73 8.07
N THR A 59 -7.77 -7.81 7.82
CA THR A 59 -8.54 -9.05 8.01
C THR A 59 -8.06 -10.16 7.09
N GLU A 60 -7.91 -9.90 5.78
CA GLU A 60 -7.37 -10.91 4.85
C GLU A 60 -5.91 -11.24 5.18
N GLY A 61 -5.10 -10.24 5.53
CA GLY A 61 -3.72 -10.45 5.91
C GLY A 61 -3.59 -11.37 7.14
N MET A 62 -4.35 -11.10 8.20
CA MET A 62 -4.38 -11.91 9.42
C MET A 62 -4.90 -13.32 9.14
N PHE A 63 -5.95 -13.45 8.33
CA PHE A 63 -6.48 -14.77 7.94
C PHE A 63 -5.41 -15.60 7.23
N ASN A 64 -4.68 -15.01 6.28
CA ASN A 64 -3.61 -15.69 5.56
C ASN A 64 -2.40 -15.97 6.45
N PHE A 65 -2.09 -15.10 7.41
CA PHE A 65 -1.05 -15.34 8.41
C PHE A 65 -1.39 -16.56 9.28
N ILE A 66 -2.61 -16.63 9.82
CA ILE A 66 -3.09 -17.78 10.62
C ILE A 66 -3.10 -19.05 9.78
N LYS A 67 -3.58 -18.98 8.53
CA LYS A 67 -3.57 -20.11 7.58
C LYS A 67 -2.14 -20.61 7.37
N LEU A 68 -1.18 -19.72 7.13
CA LEU A 68 0.22 -20.07 6.90
C LEU A 68 0.87 -20.66 8.15
N LEU A 69 0.63 -20.09 9.33
CA LEU A 69 1.10 -20.64 10.61
C LEU A 69 0.55 -22.06 10.84
N THR A 70 -0.73 -22.28 10.55
CA THR A 70 -1.38 -23.58 10.70
C THR A 70 -0.75 -24.61 9.76
N VAL A 71 -0.61 -24.28 8.48
CA VAL A 71 0.00 -25.16 7.48
C VAL A 71 1.47 -25.45 7.81
N SER A 72 2.23 -24.43 8.20
CA SER A 72 3.64 -24.57 8.58
C SER A 72 3.81 -25.46 9.82
N SER A 73 2.94 -25.29 10.83
CA SER A 73 2.96 -26.12 12.04
C SER A 73 2.62 -27.57 11.74
N ILE A 74 1.65 -27.83 10.87
CA ILE A 74 1.31 -29.18 10.42
C ILE A 74 2.47 -29.80 9.61
N ASP A 75 3.10 -29.04 8.73
CA ASP A 75 4.25 -29.51 7.94
C ASP A 75 5.46 -29.81 8.83
N LEU A 76 5.75 -28.95 9.83
CA LEU A 76 6.78 -29.18 10.83
C LEU A 76 6.49 -30.43 11.66
N TYR A 77 5.25 -30.62 12.10
CA TYR A 77 4.85 -31.82 12.84
C TYR A 77 5.06 -33.09 12.00
N LYS A 78 4.66 -33.07 10.71
CA LYS A 78 4.85 -34.20 9.79
C LYS A 78 6.31 -34.44 9.43
N LYS A 79 7.13 -33.41 9.23
CA LYS A 79 8.59 -33.50 9.00
C LYS A 79 9.36 -33.97 10.23
N ARG A 80 8.86 -33.72 11.44
CA ARG A 80 9.44 -34.30 12.65
C ARG A 80 9.15 -35.80 12.74
N GLN A 81 8.11 -36.26 12.05
CA GLN A 81 7.68 -37.66 11.98
C GLN A 81 8.32 -38.43 10.81
N GLN A 82 8.63 -37.74 9.70
CA GLN A 82 9.34 -38.29 8.54
C GLN A 82 10.73 -37.63 8.44
N ASN A 83 11.80 -38.38 8.69
CA ASN A 83 13.21 -37.99 8.54
C ASN A 83 13.58 -37.66 7.07
N ASP A 84 12.85 -36.73 6.44
CA ASP A 84 12.91 -36.51 5.00
C ASP A 84 13.34 -35.09 4.65
N SER A 85 14.33 -35.02 3.76
CA SER A 85 14.97 -33.80 3.33
C SER A 85 14.02 -33.05 2.40
N GLY A 86 13.33 -32.02 2.90
CA GLY A 86 12.26 -31.29 2.19
C GLY A 86 12.59 -30.72 0.80
N LYS A 87 13.86 -30.76 0.37
CA LYS A 87 14.33 -30.43 -0.98
C LYS A 87 13.84 -31.44 -2.04
N ILE A 88 13.81 -32.73 -1.70
CA ILE A 88 13.45 -33.82 -2.62
C ILE A 88 11.93 -33.81 -2.89
N LYS A 89 11.11 -33.60 -1.84
CA LYS A 89 9.64 -33.60 -1.95
C LYS A 89 9.08 -32.49 -2.84
N TYR A 90 9.60 -31.26 -2.78
CA TYR A 90 9.11 -30.16 -3.61
C TYR A 90 9.42 -30.35 -5.11
N MET A 91 10.58 -30.94 -5.41
CA MET A 91 11.01 -31.25 -6.78
C MET A 91 10.21 -32.42 -7.37
N LEU A 92 9.83 -33.41 -6.55
CA LEU A 92 8.96 -34.53 -6.93
C LEU A 92 7.48 -34.15 -7.08
N THR A 93 6.98 -33.14 -6.35
CA THR A 93 5.55 -32.76 -6.37
C THR A 93 5.17 -31.89 -7.58
N SER A 94 6.16 -31.34 -8.31
CA SER A 94 5.92 -30.39 -9.41
C SER A 94 6.54 -30.84 -10.74
N PRO A 95 6.16 -32.01 -11.30
CA PRO A 95 6.79 -32.55 -12.52
C PRO A 95 6.59 -31.68 -13.76
N SER A 96 5.62 -30.75 -13.76
CA SER A 96 5.24 -29.88 -14.89
C SER A 96 6.05 -28.58 -15.02
N LEU A 97 7.04 -28.31 -14.18
CA LEU A 97 7.85 -27.08 -14.31
C LEU A 97 8.79 -27.14 -15.53
N SER A 98 8.81 -26.04 -16.30
CA SER A 98 9.77 -25.79 -17.38
C SER A 98 11.22 -25.89 -16.88
N TYR A 99 12.15 -26.24 -17.78
CA TYR A 99 13.58 -26.34 -17.46
C TYR A 99 14.13 -25.06 -16.83
N ASP A 100 13.77 -23.90 -17.38
CA ASP A 100 14.21 -22.59 -16.88
C ASP A 100 13.71 -22.32 -15.45
N ASP A 101 12.46 -22.71 -15.15
CA ASP A 101 11.90 -22.53 -13.81
C ASP A 101 12.57 -23.44 -12.78
N ARG A 102 12.95 -24.66 -13.18
CA ARG A 102 13.75 -25.54 -12.31
C ARG A 102 15.12 -24.92 -12.03
N ARG A 103 15.80 -24.40 -13.05
CA ARG A 103 17.12 -23.77 -12.89
C ARG A 103 17.06 -22.55 -11.97
N ARG A 104 16.06 -21.68 -12.15
CA ARG A 104 15.82 -20.52 -11.25
C ARG A 104 15.57 -20.96 -9.82
N LEU A 105 14.76 -22.02 -9.62
CA LEU A 105 14.46 -22.57 -8.31
C LEU A 105 15.72 -23.13 -7.62
N ASP A 106 16.58 -23.84 -8.36
CA ASP A 106 17.82 -24.41 -7.84
C ASP A 106 18.78 -23.32 -7.36
N VAL A 107 18.94 -22.23 -8.11
CA VAL A 107 19.76 -21.08 -7.71
C VAL A 107 19.19 -20.41 -6.46
N PHE A 108 17.88 -20.16 -6.45
CA PHE A 108 17.19 -19.48 -5.35
C PHE A 108 17.24 -20.29 -4.05
N LEU A 109 16.98 -21.59 -4.11
CA LEU A 109 17.00 -22.48 -2.95
C LEU A 109 18.42 -22.84 -2.53
N GLY A 110 19.35 -22.97 -3.47
CA GLY A 110 20.76 -23.28 -3.21
C GLY A 110 21.46 -22.20 -2.39
N GLN A 111 21.04 -20.94 -2.53
CA GLN A 111 21.63 -19.80 -1.81
C GLN A 111 20.72 -19.20 -0.73
N ARG A 112 19.79 -19.98 -0.18
CA ARG A 112 18.95 -19.51 0.94
C ARG A 112 19.78 -18.98 2.11
N ILE A 113 19.25 -17.94 2.74
CA ILE A 113 19.75 -17.42 4.00
C ILE A 113 19.16 -18.29 5.11
N PRO A 114 19.99 -18.84 6.02
CA PRO A 114 19.49 -19.68 7.09
C PRO A 114 18.66 -18.84 8.07
N LEU A 115 17.52 -19.38 8.51
CA LEU A 115 16.47 -18.63 9.23
C LEU A 115 16.95 -17.95 10.52
N HIS A 116 17.96 -18.51 11.19
CA HIS A 116 18.49 -17.93 12.43
C HIS A 116 19.12 -16.55 12.23
N VAL A 117 19.72 -16.27 11.07
CA VAL A 117 20.38 -14.99 10.78
C VAL A 117 19.38 -13.82 10.77
N PRO A 118 18.30 -13.82 9.95
CA PRO A 118 17.33 -12.73 9.95
C PRO A 118 16.55 -12.63 11.26
N VAL A 119 16.30 -13.74 11.95
CA VAL A 119 15.62 -13.72 13.26
C VAL A 119 16.51 -13.04 14.32
N ALA A 120 17.78 -13.43 14.43
CA ALA A 120 18.72 -12.81 15.35
C ALA A 120 18.94 -11.33 15.01
N GLY A 121 19.09 -11.00 13.72
CA GLY A 121 19.23 -9.63 13.25
C GLY A 121 18.00 -8.78 13.58
N TYR A 122 16.79 -9.31 13.40
CA TYR A 122 15.55 -8.63 13.76
C TYR A 122 15.48 -8.33 15.26
N ILE A 123 15.73 -9.34 16.10
CA ILE A 123 15.68 -9.18 17.57
C ILE A 123 16.73 -8.16 18.02
N GLY A 124 17.96 -8.24 17.53
CA GLY A 124 19.02 -7.30 17.86
C GLY A 124 18.66 -5.87 17.48
N CYS A 125 18.25 -5.64 16.23
CA CYS A 125 17.82 -4.32 15.77
C CYS A 125 16.58 -3.80 16.50
N ALA A 126 15.61 -4.66 16.81
CA ALA A 126 14.40 -4.27 17.55
C ALA A 126 14.73 -3.81 18.98
N ILE A 127 15.68 -4.45 19.66
CA ILE A 127 16.15 -4.04 20.99
C ILE A 127 16.81 -2.66 20.90
N VAL A 128 17.74 -2.47 19.95
CA VAL A 128 18.43 -1.20 19.75
C VAL A 128 17.43 -0.07 19.45
N CYS A 129 16.53 -0.28 18.48
CA CYS A 129 15.50 0.70 18.14
C CYS A 129 14.56 1.00 19.33
N SER A 130 14.20 -0.02 20.12
CA SER A 130 13.36 0.17 21.30
C SER A 130 14.00 1.09 22.33
N VAL A 131 15.34 1.11 22.43
CA VAL A 131 16.10 1.99 23.36
C VAL A 131 16.36 3.37 22.77
N VAL A 132 16.82 3.45 21.52
CA VAL A 132 17.22 4.71 20.88
C VAL A 132 16.03 5.63 20.60
N ILE A 133 14.88 5.08 20.19
CA ILE A 133 13.74 5.91 19.79
C ILE A 133 13.14 6.69 20.99
N PRO A 134 12.90 6.09 22.17
CA PRO A 134 12.53 6.82 23.39
C PRO A 134 13.54 7.87 23.83
N TRP A 135 14.84 7.66 23.53
CA TRP A 135 15.88 8.63 23.87
C TRP A 135 15.78 9.90 23.01
N ILE A 136 15.46 9.75 21.72
CA ILE A 136 15.22 10.87 20.80
C ILE A 136 13.85 11.51 21.06
N PHE A 137 12.81 10.70 21.25
CA PHE A 137 11.43 11.16 21.45
C PHE A 137 10.97 10.82 22.87
N GLN A 138 11.22 11.71 23.82
CA GLN A 138 10.89 11.49 25.24
C GLN A 138 9.40 11.17 25.51
N HIS A 139 8.51 11.50 24.59
CA HIS A 139 7.08 11.21 24.69
C HIS A 139 6.70 9.74 24.43
N ILE A 140 7.60 8.92 23.87
CA ILE A 140 7.35 7.48 23.67
C ILE A 140 8.17 6.64 24.63
N LYS A 141 7.48 5.80 25.42
CA LYS A 141 8.14 4.90 26.38
C LYS A 141 8.58 3.60 25.71
N LEU A 142 9.63 2.99 26.27
CA LEU A 142 10.21 1.70 25.86
C LEU A 142 9.16 0.62 25.58
N TYR A 143 8.17 0.46 26.47
CA TYR A 143 7.16 -0.60 26.33
C TYR A 143 6.26 -0.43 25.09
N HIS A 144 5.99 0.81 24.64
CA HIS A 144 5.18 1.02 23.44
C HIS A 144 5.95 0.56 22.19
N MET A 145 7.25 0.85 22.13
CA MET A 145 8.11 0.43 21.03
C MET A 145 8.36 -1.08 21.05
N ALA A 146 8.60 -1.67 22.23
CA ALA A 146 8.76 -3.11 22.37
C ALA A 146 7.50 -3.88 21.93
N LEU A 147 6.30 -3.42 22.34
CA LEU A 147 5.05 -4.03 21.86
C LEU A 147 4.90 -3.85 20.34
N LEU A 148 5.20 -2.66 19.82
CA LEU A 148 5.14 -2.39 18.39
C LEU A 148 6.02 -3.36 17.60
N PHE A 149 7.29 -3.54 17.97
CA PHE A 149 8.16 -4.53 17.33
C PHE A 149 7.70 -5.97 17.53
N THR A 150 6.93 -6.29 18.57
CA THR A 150 6.36 -7.63 18.73
C THR A 150 5.24 -7.89 17.72
N ILE A 151 4.39 -6.90 17.45
CA ILE A 151 3.24 -7.03 16.52
C ILE A 151 3.60 -6.73 15.05
N LEU A 152 4.64 -5.94 14.81
CA LEU A 152 5.04 -5.47 13.49
C LEU A 152 5.31 -6.59 12.46
N PRO A 153 5.89 -7.76 12.82
CA PRO A 153 6.07 -8.87 11.89
C PRO A 153 4.77 -9.39 11.25
N VAL A 154 3.65 -9.29 11.98
CA VAL A 154 2.34 -9.67 11.44
C VAL A 154 1.93 -8.69 10.35
N PHE A 155 2.06 -7.38 10.61
CA PHE A 155 1.75 -6.34 9.63
C PHE A 155 2.67 -6.39 8.41
N THR A 156 3.97 -6.63 8.60
CA THR A 156 4.93 -6.76 7.49
C THR A 156 4.61 -7.98 6.64
N PHE A 157 4.24 -9.12 7.25
CA PHE A 157 3.77 -10.28 6.50
C PHE A 157 2.52 -9.94 5.66
N CYS A 158 1.51 -9.33 6.26
CA CYS A 158 0.27 -8.97 5.57
C CYS A 158 0.53 -8.05 4.38
N ASN A 159 1.36 -7.01 4.57
CA ASN A 159 1.72 -6.06 3.52
C ASN A 159 2.53 -6.73 2.41
N THR A 160 3.54 -7.52 2.76
CA THR A 160 4.37 -8.27 1.81
C THR A 160 3.56 -9.29 1.01
N TYR A 161 2.59 -9.95 1.64
CA TYR A 161 1.65 -10.85 0.95
C TYR A 161 0.77 -10.07 -0.04
N GLY A 162 0.21 -8.93 0.40
CA GLY A 162 -0.57 -8.04 -0.46
C GLY A 162 0.24 -7.58 -1.68
N THR A 163 1.44 -7.04 -1.46
CA THR A 163 2.35 -6.62 -2.53
C THR A 163 2.74 -7.79 -3.44
N GLY A 164 2.94 -8.99 -2.91
CA GLY A 164 3.22 -10.17 -3.73
C GLY A 164 2.09 -10.50 -4.74
N LEU A 165 0.83 -10.25 -4.36
CA LEU A 165 -0.35 -10.51 -5.19
C LEU A 165 -0.72 -9.37 -6.13
N THR A 166 -0.65 -8.13 -5.65
CA THR A 166 -1.16 -6.95 -6.36
C THR A 166 -0.07 -6.07 -6.95
N ASP A 167 1.19 -6.35 -6.63
CA ASP A 167 2.35 -5.50 -6.93
C ASP A 167 2.26 -4.09 -6.34
N TRP A 168 1.42 -3.92 -5.31
CA TRP A 168 1.18 -2.63 -4.66
C TRP A 168 1.47 -2.69 -3.16
N SER A 169 2.16 -1.66 -2.63
CA SER A 169 2.43 -1.51 -1.20
C SER A 169 1.38 -0.62 -0.53
N VAL A 170 0.83 -1.09 0.58
CA VAL A 170 -0.14 -0.34 1.42
C VAL A 170 0.48 0.09 2.75
N ALA A 171 1.81 0.17 2.82
CA ALA A 171 2.57 0.56 4.00
C ALA A 171 2.06 1.85 4.66
N GLN A 172 1.73 2.87 3.87
CA GLN A 172 1.22 4.15 4.36
C GLN A 172 -0.13 4.01 5.08
N SER A 173 -1.03 3.15 4.59
CA SER A 173 -2.36 2.95 5.19
C SER A 173 -2.26 2.21 6.52
N TYR A 174 -1.41 1.18 6.59
CA TYR A 174 -1.08 0.52 7.86
C TYR A 174 -0.42 1.48 8.84
N GLY A 175 0.49 2.32 8.38
CA GLY A 175 1.13 3.36 9.18
C GLY A 175 0.11 4.29 9.83
N ARG A 176 -0.82 4.83 9.05
CA ARG A 176 -1.91 5.70 9.55
C ARG A 176 -2.79 5.00 10.58
N PHE A 177 -3.06 3.72 10.40
CA PHE A 177 -3.83 2.94 11.38
C PHE A 177 -3.04 2.71 12.68
N ILE A 178 -1.78 2.28 12.58
CA ILE A 178 -0.90 2.11 13.74
C ILE A 178 -0.74 3.45 14.48
N GLN A 179 -0.59 4.54 13.74
CA GLN A 179 -0.56 5.89 14.30
C GLN A 179 -1.80 6.19 15.14
N PHE A 180 -3.00 5.94 14.60
CA PHE A 180 -4.25 6.16 15.31
C PHE A 180 -4.32 5.32 16.61
N VAL A 181 -3.96 4.04 16.55
CA VAL A 181 -3.97 3.14 17.72
C VAL A 181 -2.99 3.59 18.79
N ILE A 182 -1.75 3.93 18.42
CA ILE A 182 -0.74 4.41 19.37
C ILE A 182 -1.12 5.78 19.93
N ALA A 183 -1.70 6.67 19.13
CA ALA A 183 -2.18 7.98 19.60
C ALA A 183 -3.30 7.83 20.64
N ALA A 184 -4.25 6.91 20.40
CA ALA A 184 -5.33 6.60 21.33
C ALA A 184 -4.83 5.96 22.62
N TRP A 185 -3.77 5.15 22.55
CA TRP A 185 -3.19 4.51 23.73
C TRP A 185 -2.37 5.47 24.59
N VAL A 186 -1.54 6.33 23.98
CA VAL A 186 -0.64 7.21 24.74
C VAL A 186 -1.42 8.31 25.49
N ALA A 187 -2.54 8.81 24.95
CA ALA A 187 -3.52 9.75 25.55
C ALA A 187 -3.01 11.04 26.26
N VAL A 188 -1.70 11.26 26.36
CA VAL A 188 -1.00 12.37 27.04
C VAL A 188 -0.78 13.54 26.07
N PRO A 189 -0.51 14.79 26.52
CA PRO A 189 -0.15 15.94 25.68
C PRO A 189 0.91 15.70 24.58
N GLY A 190 1.72 14.64 24.67
CA GLY A 190 2.70 14.23 23.65
C GLY A 190 2.26 13.10 22.69
N ALA A 191 1.00 12.65 22.73
CA ALA A 191 0.52 11.50 21.94
C ALA A 191 0.68 11.66 20.43
N VAL A 192 0.59 12.89 19.91
CA VAL A 192 0.78 13.19 18.49
C VAL A 192 2.22 12.86 18.07
N ILE A 193 3.22 13.33 18.82
CA ILE A 193 4.63 13.09 18.52
C ILE A 193 4.98 11.60 18.67
N ALA A 194 4.54 10.97 19.77
CA ALA A 194 4.77 9.55 20.01
C ALA A 194 4.17 8.65 18.91
N SER A 195 2.94 8.94 18.48
CA SER A 195 2.28 8.20 17.41
C SER A 195 2.93 8.43 16.04
N LEU A 196 3.40 9.64 15.74
CA LEU A 196 4.15 9.96 14.52
C LEU A 196 5.47 9.17 14.46
N ALA A 197 6.21 9.09 15.56
CA ALA A 197 7.44 8.29 15.64
C ALA A 197 7.16 6.79 15.39
N ALA A 198 6.15 6.23 16.07
CA ALA A 198 5.72 4.84 15.87
C ALA A 198 5.25 4.58 14.43
N CYS A 199 4.52 5.53 13.84
CA CYS A 199 4.08 5.47 12.45
C CYS A 199 5.27 5.45 11.49
N GLY A 200 6.26 6.34 11.66
CA GLY A 200 7.43 6.42 10.79
C GLY A 200 8.21 5.10 10.77
N VAL A 201 8.47 4.52 11.95
CA VAL A 201 9.12 3.22 12.09
C VAL A 201 8.32 2.12 11.41
N SER A 202 7.00 2.11 11.61
CA SER A 202 6.13 1.09 11.03
C SER A 202 6.09 1.19 9.51
N VAL A 203 5.92 2.39 8.95
CA VAL A 203 5.90 2.64 7.51
C VAL A 203 7.23 2.25 6.89
N ALA A 204 8.36 2.60 7.51
CA ALA A 204 9.68 2.21 7.03
C ALA A 204 9.83 0.69 6.96
N ALA A 205 9.49 -0.02 8.03
CA ALA A 205 9.56 -1.49 8.07
C ALA A 205 8.65 -2.15 7.02
N LEU A 206 7.42 -1.65 6.88
CA LEU A 206 6.44 -2.15 5.91
C LEU A 206 6.86 -1.88 4.46
N ASN A 207 7.45 -0.72 4.18
CA ASN A 207 7.89 -0.38 2.83
C ASN A 207 9.10 -1.22 2.42
N VAL A 208 10.08 -1.37 3.33
CA VAL A 208 11.24 -2.24 3.11
C VAL A 208 10.81 -3.69 2.91
N SER A 209 9.81 -4.19 3.64
CA SER A 209 9.33 -5.57 3.45
C SER A 209 8.63 -5.79 2.09
N SER A 210 7.91 -4.79 1.58
CA SER A 210 7.31 -4.82 0.24
C SER A 210 8.35 -4.74 -0.87
N GLN A 211 9.31 -3.81 -0.77
CA GLN A 211 10.42 -3.70 -1.72
C GLN A 211 11.28 -4.96 -1.73
N ALA A 212 11.56 -5.53 -0.56
CA ALA A 212 12.31 -6.79 -0.47
C ALA A 212 11.62 -7.93 -1.21
N MET A 213 10.27 -8.00 -1.17
CA MET A 213 9.51 -8.99 -1.94
C MET A 213 9.62 -8.77 -3.45
N GLN A 214 9.51 -7.52 -3.90
CA GLN A 214 9.66 -7.18 -5.33
C GLN A 214 11.07 -7.48 -5.84
N ASP A 215 12.10 -7.11 -5.08
CA ASP A 215 13.49 -7.31 -5.47
C ASP A 215 13.92 -8.78 -5.42
N LEU A 216 13.47 -9.55 -4.42
CA LEU A 216 13.70 -10.99 -4.39
C LEU A 216 13.01 -11.71 -5.55
N LYS A 217 11.82 -11.24 -5.95
CA LYS A 217 11.10 -11.74 -7.12
C LYS A 217 11.85 -11.41 -8.41
N THR A 218 12.35 -10.18 -8.56
CA THR A 218 13.21 -9.79 -9.68
C THR A 218 14.49 -10.64 -9.70
N GLY A 219 15.14 -10.81 -8.55
CA GLY A 219 16.32 -11.66 -8.40
C GLY A 219 16.05 -13.12 -8.78
N TYR A 220 14.87 -13.66 -8.45
CA TYR A 220 14.44 -14.98 -8.91
C TYR A 220 14.33 -15.06 -10.44
N MET A 221 13.80 -14.02 -11.10
CA MET A 221 13.67 -13.99 -12.56
C MET A 221 15.01 -13.83 -13.28
N THR A 222 15.89 -12.97 -12.75
CA THR A 222 17.23 -12.71 -13.30
C THR A 222 18.27 -13.75 -12.88
N SER A 223 17.88 -14.75 -12.09
CA SER A 223 18.79 -15.73 -11.48
C SER A 223 19.89 -15.10 -10.61
N THR A 224 19.62 -13.92 -10.05
CA THR A 224 20.51 -13.25 -9.10
C THR A 224 20.42 -13.94 -7.75
N SER A 225 21.55 -14.04 -7.05
CA SER A 225 21.61 -14.63 -5.73
C SER A 225 20.79 -13.84 -4.70
N PRO A 226 19.91 -14.50 -3.90
CA PRO A 226 19.18 -13.82 -2.82
C PRO A 226 20.08 -13.14 -1.80
N ARG A 227 21.29 -13.67 -1.57
CA ARG A 227 22.28 -13.09 -0.67
C ARG A 227 22.82 -11.75 -1.18
N ALA A 228 23.07 -11.64 -2.48
CA ALA A 228 23.52 -10.37 -3.07
C ALA A 228 22.42 -9.31 -3.03
N VAL A 229 21.15 -9.70 -3.27
CA VAL A 229 20.00 -8.79 -3.15
C VAL A 229 19.91 -8.22 -1.73
N VAL A 230 19.97 -9.08 -0.70
CA VAL A 230 19.95 -8.63 0.70
C VAL A 230 21.17 -7.78 1.07
N ALA A 231 22.37 -8.13 0.60
CA ALA A 231 23.56 -7.32 0.82
C ALA A 231 23.41 -5.92 0.18
N GLY A 232 22.83 -5.85 -1.02
CA GLY A 232 22.51 -4.60 -1.70
C GLY A 232 21.52 -3.74 -0.91
N HIS A 233 20.48 -4.34 -0.31
CA HIS A 233 19.57 -3.62 0.59
C HIS A 233 20.27 -3.06 1.82
N ILE A 234 21.13 -3.85 2.47
CA ILE A 234 21.88 -3.38 3.65
C ILE A 234 22.76 -2.18 3.26
N TYR A 235 23.50 -2.28 2.15
CA TYR A 235 24.33 -1.19 1.65
C TYR A 235 23.51 0.07 1.32
N GLY A 236 22.37 -0.11 0.64
CA GLY A 236 21.45 0.99 0.31
C GLY A 236 20.87 1.67 1.55
N VAL A 237 20.51 0.91 2.59
CA VAL A 237 20.03 1.46 3.86
C VAL A 237 21.12 2.24 4.58
N LEU A 238 22.36 1.74 4.62
CA LEU A 238 23.48 2.43 5.25
C LEU A 238 23.75 3.77 4.57
N ILE A 239 23.84 3.80 3.24
CA ILE A 239 24.05 5.04 2.49
C ILE A 239 22.85 5.98 2.64
N GLY A 240 21.64 5.45 2.50
CA GLY A 240 20.40 6.21 2.65
C GLY A 240 20.27 6.87 4.01
N SER A 241 20.76 6.22 5.07
CA SER A 241 20.74 6.77 6.44
C SER A 241 21.59 8.04 6.60
N VAL A 242 22.59 8.25 5.73
CA VAL A 242 23.43 9.47 5.74
C VAL A 242 22.93 10.48 4.72
N ILE A 243 22.61 10.04 3.50
CA ILE A 243 22.21 10.93 2.40
C ILE A 243 20.84 11.57 2.65
N ILE A 244 19.84 10.81 3.11
CA ILE A 244 18.47 11.32 3.25
C ILE A 244 18.39 12.46 4.30
N PRO A 245 18.95 12.33 5.52
CA PRO A 245 18.99 13.45 6.45
C PRO A 245 19.78 14.65 5.93
N SER A 246 20.88 14.42 5.20
CA SER A 246 21.67 15.49 4.59
C SER A 246 20.87 16.30 3.57
N ILE A 247 20.07 15.62 2.74
CA ILE A 247 19.14 16.27 1.79
C ILE A 247 18.09 17.08 2.56
N PHE A 248 17.52 16.53 3.64
CA PHE A 248 16.55 17.25 4.46
C PHE A 248 17.15 18.52 5.07
N LEU A 249 18.36 18.44 5.64
CA LEU A 249 19.08 19.60 6.18
C LEU A 249 19.42 20.64 5.11
N ALA A 250 19.73 20.21 3.88
CA ALA A 250 19.94 21.12 2.77
C ALA A 250 18.66 21.88 2.38
N PHE A 251 17.50 21.22 2.38
CA PHE A 251 16.21 21.91 2.20
C PHE A 251 15.92 22.87 3.35
N GLU A 252 16.25 22.50 4.59
CA GLU A 252 16.05 23.34 5.76
C GLU A 252 16.92 24.59 5.73
N ALA A 253 18.19 24.46 5.32
CA ALA A 253 19.13 25.58 5.17
C ALA A 253 18.71 26.56 4.06
N ASN A 254 18.06 26.08 3.00
CA ASN A 254 17.57 26.90 1.89
C ASN A 254 16.17 27.50 2.14
N ALA A 255 15.46 27.03 3.17
CA ALA A 255 14.16 27.59 3.51
C ALA A 255 14.32 29.01 4.08
N LYS A 256 13.40 29.92 3.73
CA LYS A 256 13.39 31.27 4.29
C LYS A 256 13.18 31.20 5.81
N SER A 257 14.01 31.92 6.57
CA SER A 257 13.95 31.96 8.04
C SER A 257 12.56 32.39 8.57
N THR A 258 11.81 33.17 7.80
CA THR A 258 10.43 33.60 8.12
C THR A 258 9.34 32.56 7.84
N ALA A 259 9.64 31.52 7.05
CA ALA A 259 8.68 30.49 6.65
C ALA A 259 9.36 29.10 6.68
N PRO A 260 9.47 28.47 7.86
CA PRO A 260 10.09 27.15 8.00
C PRO A 260 9.32 26.09 7.20
N ILE A 261 10.00 24.99 6.88
CA ILE A 261 9.45 23.87 6.11
C ILE A 261 8.10 23.43 6.71
N GLY A 262 7.08 23.31 5.86
CA GLY A 262 5.75 22.86 6.25
C GLY A 262 4.82 23.93 6.81
N SER A 263 5.27 25.19 6.92
CA SER A 263 4.38 26.33 7.13
C SER A 263 3.56 26.63 5.86
N LYS A 264 2.35 27.19 6.02
CA LYS A 264 1.42 27.42 4.89
C LYS A 264 1.99 28.37 3.84
N ASP A 265 2.84 29.29 4.27
CA ASP A 265 3.46 30.33 3.45
C ASP A 265 4.89 29.96 3.02
N SER A 266 5.35 28.74 3.34
CA SER A 266 6.63 28.24 2.83
C SER A 266 6.49 27.71 1.41
N GLU A 267 7.56 27.91 0.64
CA GLU A 267 7.74 27.31 -0.69
C GLU A 267 7.74 25.77 -0.61
N TYR A 268 8.15 25.21 0.53
CA TYR A 268 8.15 23.77 0.84
C TYR A 268 6.96 23.37 1.72
N SER A 269 5.74 23.55 1.20
CA SER A 269 4.52 23.11 1.88
C SER A 269 4.49 21.59 2.06
N CYS A 270 4.16 21.13 3.27
CA CYS A 270 4.13 19.70 3.63
C CYS A 270 2.69 19.20 3.85
N PRO A 271 1.87 19.05 2.78
CA PRO A 271 0.45 18.72 2.91
C PRO A 271 0.23 17.39 3.63
N SER A 272 1.08 16.40 3.38
CA SER A 272 1.01 15.09 4.05
C SER A 272 1.22 15.21 5.56
N ALA A 273 2.11 16.08 6.03
CA ALA A 273 2.36 16.27 7.46
C ALA A 273 1.12 16.78 8.20
N ALA A 274 0.34 17.66 7.57
CA ALA A 274 -0.93 18.14 8.12
C ALA A 274 -1.94 16.99 8.28
N VAL A 275 -2.00 16.08 7.30
CA VAL A 275 -2.84 14.87 7.39
C VAL A 275 -2.41 14.02 8.57
N TYR A 276 -1.13 13.63 8.66
CA TYR A 276 -0.61 12.81 9.76
C TYR A 276 -0.82 13.47 11.14
N ARG A 277 -0.64 14.79 11.24
CA ARG A 277 -0.96 15.53 12.49
C ARG A 277 -2.44 15.42 12.85
N ALA A 278 -3.35 15.56 11.88
CA ALA A 278 -4.78 15.41 12.11
C ALA A 278 -5.14 13.99 12.60
N ILE A 279 -4.49 12.95 12.07
CA ILE A 279 -4.66 11.56 12.56
C ILE A 279 -4.23 11.42 14.01
N GLY A 280 -3.06 11.96 14.37
CA GLY A 280 -2.59 11.92 15.76
C GLY A 280 -3.51 12.66 16.71
N LEU A 281 -4.05 13.81 16.30
CA LEU A 281 -5.03 14.59 17.09
C LEU A 281 -6.36 13.84 17.26
N LEU A 282 -6.85 13.21 16.18
CA LEU A 282 -8.06 12.40 16.23
C LEU A 282 -7.87 11.17 17.14
N GLY A 283 -6.76 10.46 16.96
CA GLY A 283 -6.41 9.31 17.79
C GLY A 283 -6.30 9.65 19.27
N LYS A 284 -5.71 10.81 19.62
CA LYS A 284 -5.63 11.29 21.02
C LYS A 284 -7.02 11.41 21.68
N ARG A 285 -8.03 11.85 20.93
CA ARG A 285 -9.41 11.98 21.43
C ARG A 285 -10.18 10.65 21.41
N GLY A 286 -9.58 9.61 20.85
CA GLY A 286 -10.07 8.25 20.85
C GLY A 286 -11.15 7.99 19.81
N VAL A 287 -11.79 6.82 19.95
CA VAL A 287 -12.74 6.29 18.97
C VAL A 287 -14.05 7.11 18.90
N LYS A 288 -14.35 7.92 19.92
CA LYS A 288 -15.57 8.73 20.01
C LYS A 288 -15.63 9.89 19.00
N GLU A 289 -14.49 10.29 18.44
CA GLU A 289 -14.45 11.36 17.42
C GLU A 289 -14.44 10.80 15.99
N LEU A 290 -14.46 9.46 15.83
CA LEU A 290 -14.70 8.91 14.51
C LEU A 290 -16.13 9.25 14.05
N PRO A 291 -16.34 9.39 12.74
CA PRO A 291 -17.67 9.56 12.18
C PRO A 291 -18.66 8.48 12.66
N ASP A 292 -19.92 8.85 12.81
CA ASP A 292 -20.96 7.95 13.32
C ASP A 292 -21.08 6.68 12.47
N HIS A 293 -21.35 5.53 13.10
CA HIS A 293 -21.41 4.22 12.44
C HIS A 293 -20.11 3.75 11.73
N CYS A 294 -18.99 4.46 11.83
CA CYS A 294 -17.72 4.04 11.21
C CYS A 294 -17.27 2.66 11.72
N ILE A 295 -17.36 2.42 13.04
CA ILE A 295 -17.04 1.11 13.64
C ILE A 295 -18.00 0.03 13.14
N THR A 296 -19.30 0.32 13.07
CA THR A 296 -20.30 -0.63 12.58
C THR A 296 -20.00 -1.05 11.14
N LEU A 297 -19.63 -0.10 10.28
CA LEU A 297 -19.22 -0.40 8.91
C LEU A 297 -17.93 -1.23 8.88
N CYS A 298 -16.95 -0.96 9.76
CA CYS A 298 -15.75 -1.78 9.88
C CYS A 298 -16.06 -3.21 10.36
N LEU A 299 -16.99 -3.38 11.30
CA LEU A 299 -17.41 -4.71 11.76
C LEU A 299 -18.12 -5.49 10.64
N VAL A 300 -19.03 -4.83 9.91
CA VAL A 300 -19.70 -5.46 8.75
C VAL A 300 -18.67 -5.88 7.71
N THR A 301 -17.72 -5.02 7.36
CA THR A 301 -16.69 -5.34 6.37
C THR A 301 -15.74 -6.41 6.86
N PHE A 302 -15.41 -6.45 8.16
CA PHE A 302 -14.65 -7.53 8.78
C PHE A 302 -15.32 -8.89 8.59
N PHE A 303 -16.61 -9.01 8.95
CA PHE A 303 -17.34 -10.28 8.78
C PHE A 303 -17.50 -10.67 7.31
N MET A 304 -17.72 -9.70 6.42
CA MET A 304 -17.78 -9.95 4.98
C MET A 304 -16.45 -10.46 4.42
N THR A 305 -15.33 -9.84 4.80
CA THR A 305 -13.98 -10.29 4.41
C THR A 305 -13.70 -11.70 4.93
N LEU A 306 -14.04 -11.98 6.19
CA LEU A 306 -13.87 -13.31 6.77
C LEU A 306 -14.74 -14.36 6.05
N ALA A 307 -15.99 -14.03 5.71
CA ALA A 307 -16.87 -14.91 4.94
C ALA A 307 -16.30 -15.21 3.53
N ILE A 308 -15.83 -14.19 2.81
CA ILE A 308 -15.28 -14.37 1.46
C ILE A 308 -13.99 -15.21 1.49
N GLU A 309 -13.10 -14.97 2.44
CA GLU A 309 -11.86 -15.74 2.57
C GLU A 309 -12.10 -17.19 3.03
N THR A 310 -13.08 -17.43 3.90
CA THR A 310 -13.48 -18.81 4.28
C THR A 310 -14.10 -19.56 3.10
N ILE A 311 -14.99 -18.92 2.32
CA ILE A 311 -15.55 -19.50 1.09
C ILE A 311 -14.42 -19.81 0.10
N ARG A 312 -13.47 -18.88 -0.08
CA ARG A 312 -12.31 -19.07 -0.96
C ARG A 312 -11.46 -20.27 -0.52
N LEU A 313 -11.20 -20.42 0.78
CA LEU A 313 -10.46 -21.54 1.34
C LEU A 313 -11.18 -22.88 1.14
N VAL A 314 -12.49 -22.93 1.39
CA VAL A 314 -13.31 -24.14 1.22
C VAL A 314 -13.38 -24.53 -0.26
N SER A 315 -13.59 -23.55 -1.14
CA SER A 315 -13.62 -23.71 -2.60
C SER A 315 -12.31 -24.29 -3.13
N GLN A 316 -11.16 -23.80 -2.63
CA GLN A 316 -9.83 -24.36 -2.95
C GLN A 316 -9.68 -25.81 -2.48
N ARG A 317 -10.11 -26.15 -1.27
CA ARG A 317 -10.00 -27.53 -0.75
C ARG A 317 -10.93 -28.52 -1.45
N ARG A 318 -12.10 -28.06 -1.89
CA ARG A 318 -13.12 -28.88 -2.57
C ARG A 318 -12.98 -28.86 -4.09
N ASN A 319 -11.95 -28.19 -4.65
CA ASN A 319 -11.71 -28.03 -6.09
C ASN A 319 -12.91 -27.47 -6.87
N TRP A 320 -13.67 -26.54 -6.29
CA TRP A 320 -14.77 -25.89 -6.99
C TRP A 320 -14.23 -24.90 -8.02
N LYS A 321 -14.81 -24.85 -9.24
CA LYS A 321 -14.41 -23.87 -10.28
C LYS A 321 -14.54 -22.40 -9.84
N LEU A 322 -15.29 -22.14 -8.76
CA LEU A 322 -15.51 -20.81 -8.21
C LEU A 322 -14.21 -20.16 -7.66
N HIS A 323 -13.20 -20.95 -7.26
CA HIS A 323 -11.94 -20.38 -6.70
C HIS A 323 -11.20 -19.45 -7.66
N SER A 324 -11.35 -19.64 -8.98
CA SER A 324 -10.71 -18.81 -10.00
C SER A 324 -11.41 -17.46 -10.21
N PHE A 325 -12.64 -17.29 -9.71
CA PHE A 325 -13.44 -16.09 -9.93
C PHE A 325 -13.52 -15.17 -8.70
N ILE A 326 -13.19 -15.67 -7.51
CA ILE A 326 -13.22 -14.86 -6.28
C ILE A 326 -11.92 -14.01 -6.22
N PRO A 327 -12.01 -12.67 -6.39
CA PRO A 327 -10.85 -11.79 -6.23
C PRO A 327 -10.39 -11.77 -4.76
N CYS A 328 -9.12 -11.43 -4.53
CA CYS A 328 -8.64 -11.16 -3.18
C CYS A 328 -9.23 -9.85 -2.65
N MET A 329 -9.55 -9.82 -1.36
CA MET A 329 -10.14 -8.65 -0.69
C MET A 329 -9.15 -7.48 -0.61
N ILE A 330 -7.85 -7.74 -0.56
CA ILE A 330 -6.77 -6.75 -0.66
C ILE A 330 -6.85 -6.03 -2.01
N ALA A 331 -7.09 -6.74 -3.12
CA ALA A 331 -7.28 -6.10 -4.43
C ALA A 331 -8.56 -5.25 -4.45
N ILE A 332 -9.64 -5.72 -3.82
CA ILE A 332 -10.88 -4.93 -3.72
C ILE A 332 -10.68 -3.68 -2.85
N ALA A 333 -9.79 -3.72 -1.85
CA ALA A 333 -9.57 -2.61 -0.92
C ALA A 333 -8.63 -1.51 -1.45
N LEU A 334 -7.72 -1.81 -2.37
CA LEU A 334 -6.77 -0.83 -2.92
C LEU A 334 -7.42 0.45 -3.54
N PRO A 335 -8.50 0.34 -4.34
CA PRO A 335 -9.16 1.50 -4.95
C PRO A 335 -9.84 2.41 -3.92
N PHE A 336 -10.18 1.88 -2.75
CA PHE A 336 -10.73 2.67 -1.64
C PHE A 336 -9.69 3.67 -1.13
N LEU A 337 -8.41 3.31 -1.18
CA LEU A 337 -7.28 4.11 -0.68
C LEU A 337 -6.68 5.05 -1.72
N ALA A 338 -6.41 4.53 -2.92
CA ALA A 338 -5.69 5.28 -3.96
C ALA A 338 -6.61 6.01 -4.94
N GLY A 339 -7.80 5.48 -5.24
CA GLY A 339 -8.71 6.05 -6.24
C GLY A 339 -9.06 5.08 -7.37
N PRO A 340 -9.94 5.46 -8.31
CA PRO A 340 -10.35 4.57 -9.40
C PRO A 340 -9.43 4.68 -10.63
N TYR A 341 -8.69 5.77 -10.80
CA TYR A 341 -7.92 6.05 -12.04
C TYR A 341 -6.98 4.90 -12.42
N PHE A 342 -6.11 4.48 -11.51
CA PHE A 342 -5.12 3.43 -11.79
C PHE A 342 -5.78 2.08 -12.06
N THR A 343 -6.96 1.82 -11.48
CA THR A 343 -7.67 0.55 -11.70
C THR A 343 -8.23 0.44 -13.11
N ILE A 344 -8.65 1.58 -13.67
CA ILE A 344 -9.12 1.68 -15.05
C ILE A 344 -7.94 1.41 -15.99
N ASP A 345 -6.78 2.03 -15.73
CA ASP A 345 -5.57 1.86 -16.52
C ASP A 345 -5.09 0.39 -16.50
N MET A 346 -5.05 -0.24 -15.32
CA MET A 346 -4.67 -1.65 -15.18
C MET A 346 -5.67 -2.61 -15.85
N CYS A 347 -6.97 -2.30 -15.80
CA CYS A 347 -8.00 -3.07 -16.49
C CYS A 347 -7.85 -2.93 -18.01
N LEU A 348 -7.66 -1.71 -18.51
CA LEU A 348 -7.46 -1.44 -19.94
C LEU A 348 -6.22 -2.18 -20.46
N GLY A 349 -5.10 -2.09 -19.75
CA GLY A 349 -3.88 -2.83 -20.07
C GLY A 349 -4.09 -4.35 -20.10
N SER A 350 -4.90 -4.87 -19.18
CA SER A 350 -5.26 -6.30 -19.17
C SER A 350 -6.10 -6.71 -20.37
N VAL A 351 -7.09 -5.90 -20.75
CA VAL A 351 -7.94 -6.17 -21.92
C VAL A 351 -7.11 -6.15 -23.19
N LEU A 352 -6.23 -5.16 -23.35
CA LEU A 352 -5.30 -5.07 -24.48
C LEU A 352 -4.39 -6.31 -24.56
N LEU A 353 -3.84 -6.75 -23.43
CA LEU A 353 -3.03 -7.97 -23.38
C LEU A 353 -3.83 -9.22 -23.75
N ILE A 354 -5.08 -9.35 -23.28
CA ILE A 354 -5.94 -10.50 -23.61
C ILE A 354 -6.23 -10.52 -25.11
N ILE A 355 -6.54 -9.37 -25.72
CA ILE A 355 -6.77 -9.24 -27.16
C ILE A 355 -5.50 -9.60 -27.93
N TRP A 356 -4.34 -9.10 -27.50
CA TRP A 356 -3.05 -9.41 -28.14
C TRP A 356 -2.74 -10.90 -28.04
N ASN A 357 -2.88 -11.52 -26.87
CA ASN A 357 -2.69 -12.96 -26.67
C ASN A 357 -3.63 -13.80 -27.54
N LYS A 358 -4.89 -13.37 -27.73
CA LYS A 358 -5.82 -14.05 -28.63
C LYS A 358 -5.42 -13.94 -30.10
N ARG A 359 -4.80 -12.83 -30.50
CA ARG A 359 -4.36 -12.60 -31.88
C ARG A 359 -3.05 -13.31 -32.19
N ASN A 360 -2.02 -13.14 -31.34
CA ASN A 360 -0.67 -13.69 -31.53
C ASN A 360 0.00 -13.96 -30.17
N ARG A 361 -0.13 -15.18 -29.65
CA ARG A 361 0.52 -15.64 -28.41
C ARG A 361 2.05 -15.43 -28.37
N PRO A 362 2.85 -15.91 -29.35
CA PRO A 362 4.31 -15.87 -29.22
C PRO A 362 4.85 -14.43 -29.19
N HIS A 363 4.26 -13.52 -29.98
CA HIS A 363 4.62 -12.11 -29.96
C HIS A 363 4.24 -11.43 -28.64
N ALA A 364 3.06 -11.74 -28.10
CA ALA A 364 2.60 -11.16 -26.84
C ALA A 364 3.47 -11.61 -25.66
N GLU A 365 3.86 -12.88 -25.59
CA GLU A 365 4.72 -13.40 -24.52
C GLU A 365 6.10 -12.73 -24.52
N LEU A 366 6.70 -12.51 -25.69
CA LEU A 366 8.01 -11.89 -25.82
C LEU A 366 7.97 -10.36 -25.61
N LEU A 367 6.99 -9.66 -26.19
CA LEU A 367 7.02 -8.20 -26.28
C LEU A 367 6.18 -7.48 -25.21
N SER A 368 5.21 -8.15 -24.58
CA SER A 368 4.28 -7.50 -23.63
C SER A 368 4.99 -6.77 -22.49
N SER A 369 6.04 -7.35 -21.93
CA SER A 369 6.80 -6.73 -20.83
C SER A 369 7.60 -5.51 -21.31
N ALA A 370 8.12 -5.55 -22.54
CA ALA A 370 8.84 -4.42 -23.14
C ALA A 370 7.89 -3.25 -23.47
N VAL A 371 6.71 -3.53 -24.03
CA VAL A 371 5.69 -2.50 -24.28
C VAL A 371 5.20 -1.87 -22.98
N ALA A 372 4.91 -2.69 -21.96
CA ALA A 372 4.50 -2.19 -20.66
C ALA A 372 5.59 -1.29 -20.03
N ALA A 373 6.86 -1.71 -20.08
CA ALA A 373 7.97 -0.89 -19.59
C ALA A 373 8.11 0.42 -20.38
N GLY A 374 7.92 0.38 -21.70
CA GLY A 374 7.94 1.58 -22.56
C GLY A 374 6.83 2.57 -22.23
N LEU A 375 5.60 2.08 -21.98
CA LEU A 375 4.46 2.93 -21.58
C LEU A 375 4.70 3.59 -20.21
N ILE A 376 5.19 2.82 -19.22
CA ILE A 376 5.52 3.35 -17.89
C ILE A 376 6.67 4.38 -17.98
N CYS A 377 7.70 4.08 -18.76
CA CYS A 377 8.82 5.00 -18.99
C CYS A 377 8.36 6.29 -19.70
N GLY A 378 7.46 6.18 -20.68
CA GLY A 378 6.89 7.31 -21.40
C GLY A 378 6.13 8.27 -20.48
N ASP A 379 5.30 7.73 -19.57
CA ASP A 379 4.60 8.53 -18.56
C ASP A 379 5.60 9.21 -17.60
N GLY A 380 6.62 8.49 -17.14
CA GLY A 380 7.70 9.04 -16.31
C GLY A 380 8.49 10.15 -17.00
N LEU A 381 8.79 10.02 -18.29
CA LEU A 381 9.49 11.04 -19.08
C LEU A 381 8.67 12.33 -19.20
N TRP A 382 7.35 12.26 -19.16
CA TRP A 382 6.46 13.43 -19.23
C TRP A 382 6.53 14.32 -17.97
N VAL A 383 6.98 13.77 -16.83
CA VAL A 383 7.18 14.53 -15.60
C VAL A 383 8.26 15.62 -15.76
N LEU A 384 9.27 15.39 -16.60
CA LEU A 384 10.35 16.36 -16.82
C LEU A 384 9.85 17.62 -17.56
N PRO A 385 9.22 17.52 -18.75
CA PRO A 385 8.61 18.68 -19.40
C PRO A 385 7.58 19.37 -18.53
N SER A 386 6.73 18.64 -17.80
CA SER A 386 5.71 19.27 -16.94
C SER A 386 6.33 20.05 -15.77
N SER A 387 7.42 19.54 -15.19
CA SER A 387 8.18 20.25 -14.16
C SER A 387 8.85 21.51 -14.73
N VAL A 388 9.42 21.42 -15.94
CA VAL A 388 10.02 22.58 -16.64
C VAL A 388 8.96 23.64 -16.94
N LEU A 389 7.80 23.25 -17.46
CA LEU A 389 6.66 24.14 -17.70
C LEU A 389 6.17 24.80 -16.41
N SER A 390 6.13 24.05 -15.30
CA SER A 390 5.78 24.58 -13.98
C SER A 390 6.80 25.60 -13.47
N ILE A 391 8.11 25.38 -13.70
CA ILE A 391 9.17 26.34 -13.34
C ILE A 391 9.00 27.65 -14.11
N PHE A 392 8.61 27.59 -15.38
CA PHE A 392 8.31 28.75 -16.21
C PHE A 392 6.91 29.36 -15.93
N ASN A 393 6.19 28.89 -14.91
CA ASN A 393 4.82 29.31 -14.58
C ASN A 393 3.87 29.26 -15.80
N VAL A 394 4.11 28.34 -16.73
CA VAL A 394 3.23 28.15 -17.88
C VAL A 394 1.93 27.54 -17.37
N HIS A 395 0.86 28.32 -17.39
CA HIS A 395 -0.45 27.83 -17.02
C HIS A 395 -0.94 26.78 -18.04
N PRO A 396 -1.59 25.70 -17.58
CA PRO A 396 -2.13 24.71 -18.49
C PRO A 396 -3.15 25.40 -19.43
N PRO A 397 -3.06 25.17 -20.74
CA PRO A 397 -3.92 25.85 -21.72
C PRO A 397 -5.40 25.45 -21.61
N ILE A 398 -5.73 24.47 -20.76
CA ILE A 398 -7.10 23.98 -20.57
C ILE A 398 -7.32 23.75 -19.06
N CYS A 399 -8.17 24.57 -18.46
CA CYS A 399 -8.69 24.36 -17.10
C CYS A 399 -10.05 23.65 -17.19
N MET A 400 -10.06 22.34 -16.97
CA MET A 400 -11.31 21.55 -17.02
C MET A 400 -11.90 21.42 -15.61
N LYS A 401 -13.09 22.01 -15.40
CA LYS A 401 -13.85 21.92 -14.14
C LYS A 401 -15.15 21.18 -14.38
N PHE A 402 -15.27 19.98 -13.80
CA PHE A 402 -16.50 19.20 -13.86
C PHE A 402 -17.51 19.73 -12.85
N LEU A 403 -18.57 20.37 -13.35
CA LEU A 403 -19.70 20.84 -12.55
C LEU A 403 -20.75 19.73 -12.48
N SER A 404 -21.32 19.49 -11.29
CA SER A 404 -22.49 18.61 -11.16
C SER A 404 -23.68 19.26 -11.89
N SER A 405 -24.44 18.48 -12.67
CA SER A 405 -25.53 19.00 -13.51
C SER A 405 -26.56 19.83 -12.72
N GLY A 406 -27.12 20.85 -13.37
CA GLY A 406 -28.13 21.76 -12.82
C GLY A 406 -27.68 23.22 -12.81
N LYS A 407 -28.22 24.03 -11.88
CA LYS A 407 -28.04 25.50 -11.80
C LYS A 407 -26.59 26.00 -11.90
N GLN A 408 -25.60 25.22 -11.45
CA GLN A 408 -24.19 25.63 -11.52
C GLN A 408 -23.63 25.57 -12.95
N VAL A 409 -24.13 24.68 -13.79
CA VAL A 409 -23.79 24.61 -15.22
C VAL A 409 -24.40 25.79 -15.96
N ASP A 410 -25.69 26.09 -15.70
CA ASP A 410 -26.37 27.22 -16.35
C ASP A 410 -25.72 28.58 -16.01
N ILE A 411 -25.26 28.76 -14.77
CA ILE A 411 -24.53 29.97 -14.35
C ILE A 411 -23.14 30.03 -14.99
N ALA A 412 -22.44 28.90 -15.10
CA ALA A 412 -21.15 28.86 -15.77
C ALA A 412 -21.28 29.12 -17.27
N ASP A 413 -22.30 28.55 -17.92
CA ASP A 413 -22.59 28.77 -19.34
C ASP A 413 -23.06 30.20 -19.60
N SER A 414 -23.85 30.81 -18.71
CA SER A 414 -24.21 32.23 -18.85
C SER A 414 -23.00 33.15 -18.69
N PHE A 415 -22.07 32.80 -17.79
CA PHE A 415 -20.82 33.54 -17.59
C PHE A 415 -19.86 33.39 -18.78
N LEU A 416 -19.74 32.19 -19.34
CA LEU A 416 -18.92 31.93 -20.54
C LEU A 416 -19.53 32.53 -21.82
N ASN A 417 -20.83 32.76 -21.86
CA ASN A 417 -21.51 33.45 -22.95
C ASN A 417 -21.46 34.98 -22.85
N THR A 418 -21.19 35.53 -21.66
CA THR A 418 -20.98 36.98 -21.46
C THR A 418 -19.54 37.41 -21.71
N LEU A 419 -18.59 36.47 -21.60
CA LEU A 419 -17.23 36.64 -22.11
C LEU A 419 -17.27 36.44 -23.63
N GLY A 420 -17.15 37.53 -24.40
CA GLY A 420 -17.09 37.50 -25.87
C GLY A 420 -15.99 36.57 -26.43
N PRO A 421 -15.84 36.45 -27.77
CA PRO A 421 -15.01 35.42 -28.41
C PRO A 421 -13.52 35.41 -28.00
N HIS A 422 -13.01 36.46 -27.37
CA HIS A 422 -11.65 36.53 -26.82
C HIS A 422 -11.48 36.05 -25.37
N GLY A 423 -12.57 35.74 -24.64
CA GLY A 423 -12.53 35.28 -23.25
C GLY A 423 -12.80 33.78 -23.06
N ARG A 424 -12.83 33.01 -24.15
CA ARG A 424 -13.16 31.57 -24.16
C ARG A 424 -11.95 30.64 -24.22
N THR A 425 -10.73 31.18 -24.32
CA THR A 425 -9.48 30.41 -24.30
C THR A 425 -8.92 30.28 -22.90
#